data_AF-A0A811P0Y3-F1
#
_entry.id   AF-A0A811P0Y3-F1
#
_cell.length_a   1.000
_cell.length_b   1.000
_cell.length_c   1.000
_cell.angle_alpha   90.00
_cell.angle_beta   90.00
_cell.angle_gamma   90.00
#
_symmetry.space_group_name_H-M   'P 1'
#
loop_
_entity.id
_entity.type
_entity.pdbx_description
1 polymer ?
#
loop_
_entity_poly.entity_id
_entity_poly.type
_entity_poly.pdbx_seq_one_letter_code
_entity_poly.pdbx_strand_id
1 'polypeptide(L)'
;MATSLVKCLVVVVAVALLALSSCGVASAAGRGRPGPIATTRTRLKPVCDIFPGTSCGDPRFTGGDGNTFYFHGKKDQDFCIVSDADLHVNAHFIGNHNPALNRDFTWVQALGVTFGDDNHRLYVGAPAGPWRDEEEDHIQVTFDGEPVDVDAVKNARWASKAVPGLSVTRMDTVNTVMVELDGVFAISANAVPITDRDDRIHKYGKTGGDSLVHLDLGFQFRNLTKDVDGVLGQTYRPGYVSRLDIGAKMPVMGGAPKYLSAGLFSTDCAVSRFHHRSGGGGGGAGAGVVTTFAS
;
A
#
# COMPACT_ATOMS: atom_id res chain seq x y z
N MET A 1 -28.41 -53.88 -10.79
CA MET A 1 -26.99 -53.88 -10.38
C MET A 1 -26.21 -53.28 -11.54
N ALA A 2 -25.92 -51.97 -11.51
CA ALA A 2 -24.57 -51.39 -11.40
C ALA A 2 -23.72 -51.71 -12.67
N THR A 3 -23.24 -50.78 -13.50
CA THR A 3 -22.59 -49.48 -13.23
C THR A 3 -22.54 -48.57 -14.47
N SER A 4 -22.68 -47.28 -14.18
CA SER A 4 -22.45 -46.01 -14.89
C SER A 4 -21.80 -45.95 -16.29
N LEU A 5 -22.52 -45.26 -17.18
CA LEU A 5 -22.03 -44.45 -18.29
C LEU A 5 -21.09 -43.32 -17.82
N VAL A 6 -20.45 -42.69 -18.82
CA VAL A 6 -19.76 -41.38 -18.83
C VAL A 6 -18.24 -41.45 -18.74
N LYS A 7 -17.61 -41.66 -19.90
CA LYS A 7 -16.24 -41.22 -20.21
C LYS A 7 -16.23 -40.55 -21.58
N CYS A 8 -16.47 -39.25 -21.59
CA CYS A 8 -15.97 -38.33 -22.60
C CYS A 8 -15.94 -36.94 -21.97
N LEU A 9 -14.87 -36.20 -22.24
CA LEU A 9 -14.73 -34.76 -22.02
C LEU A 9 -14.31 -34.29 -20.60
N VAL A 10 -13.00 -34.34 -20.33
CA VAL A 10 -12.35 -33.38 -19.41
C VAL A 10 -11.02 -32.95 -20.03
N VAL A 11 -11.09 -32.00 -20.95
CA VAL A 11 -9.99 -31.09 -21.32
C VAL A 11 -10.63 -29.71 -21.47
N VAL A 12 -9.99 -28.70 -20.91
CA VAL A 12 -10.36 -27.27 -20.89
C VAL A 12 -11.34 -26.85 -19.78
N VAL A 13 -10.80 -26.59 -18.59
CA VAL A 13 -11.42 -25.69 -17.59
C VAL A 13 -10.40 -24.62 -17.24
N ALA A 14 -10.53 -23.45 -17.86
CA ALA A 14 -10.18 -22.15 -17.31
C ALA A 14 -10.53 -21.08 -18.37
N VAL A 15 -10.95 -19.91 -17.90
CA VAL A 15 -11.32 -18.72 -18.68
C VAL A 15 -12.77 -18.67 -19.18
N ALA A 16 -13.69 -18.31 -18.28
CA ALA A 16 -14.83 -17.43 -18.57
C ALA A 16 -15.68 -17.22 -17.31
N LEU A 17 -15.44 -16.14 -16.55
CA LEU A 17 -16.45 -15.59 -15.64
C LEU A 17 -16.09 -14.15 -15.24
N LEU A 18 -16.23 -13.23 -16.20
CA LEU A 18 -16.40 -11.79 -15.94
C LEU A 18 -17.22 -11.20 -17.09
N ALA A 19 -18.51 -11.53 -17.11
CA ALA A 19 -19.52 -10.76 -17.84
C ALA A 19 -20.88 -11.18 -17.27
N LEU A 20 -21.50 -10.31 -16.47
CA LEU A 20 -22.95 -10.21 -16.27
C LEU A 20 -23.21 -9.10 -15.23
N SER A 21 -23.45 -7.89 -15.71
CA SER A 21 -24.45 -6.99 -15.11
C SER A 21 -24.82 -5.90 -16.12
N SER A 22 -25.64 -6.29 -17.09
CA SER A 22 -26.40 -5.35 -17.91
C SER A 22 -27.83 -5.88 -17.98
N CYS A 23 -28.63 -5.46 -17.01
CA CYS A 23 -30.09 -5.60 -17.06
C CYS A 23 -30.71 -4.30 -16.54
N GLY A 24 -31.29 -3.53 -17.45
CA GLY A 24 -31.90 -2.22 -17.16
C GLY A 24 -32.82 -1.80 -18.31
N VAL A 25 -33.94 -2.50 -18.40
CA VAL A 25 -35.27 -2.12 -18.92
C VAL A 25 -35.34 -0.96 -19.94
N ALA A 26 -35.73 -1.31 -21.17
CA ALA A 26 -36.24 -0.37 -22.16
C ALA A 26 -37.70 0.01 -21.86
N SER A 27 -38.01 1.31 -21.86
CA SER A 27 -39.38 1.81 -22.08
C SER A 27 -39.37 3.20 -22.75
N ALA A 28 -40.04 3.23 -23.90
CA ALA A 28 -40.73 4.33 -24.62
C ALA A 28 -40.13 5.76 -24.70
N ALA A 29 -39.73 6.09 -25.94
CA ALA A 29 -39.94 7.33 -26.71
C ALA A 29 -40.09 8.70 -25.99
N GLY A 30 -39.10 9.57 -26.21
CA GLY A 30 -39.22 11.03 -26.10
C GLY A 30 -38.07 11.71 -26.85
N ARG A 31 -38.36 12.51 -27.88
CA ARG A 31 -37.38 13.23 -28.69
C ARG A 31 -36.69 14.32 -27.86
N GLY A 32 -35.38 14.20 -27.65
CA GLY A 32 -34.53 15.25 -27.08
C GLY A 32 -33.08 15.02 -27.51
N ARG A 33 -32.40 16.07 -27.97
CA ARG A 33 -31.00 16.02 -28.44
C ARG A 33 -30.07 15.51 -27.33
N PRO A 34 -29.16 14.56 -27.57
CA PRO A 34 -28.19 14.17 -26.55
C PRO A 34 -27.10 15.24 -26.46
N GLY A 35 -27.06 15.96 -25.34
CA GLY A 35 -25.86 16.64 -24.88
C GLY A 35 -24.81 15.62 -24.40
N PRO A 36 -23.54 16.01 -24.21
CA PRO A 36 -22.49 15.09 -23.80
C PRO A 36 -22.87 14.45 -22.46
N ILE A 37 -23.05 13.14 -22.47
CA ILE A 37 -23.21 12.33 -21.28
C ILE A 37 -21.86 12.38 -20.58
N ALA A 38 -21.76 13.14 -19.49
CA ALA A 38 -20.70 12.96 -18.52
C ALA A 38 -20.80 11.51 -18.03
N THR A 39 -19.94 10.64 -18.56
CA THR A 39 -19.70 9.32 -18.00
C THR A 39 -19.13 9.55 -16.61
N THR A 40 -20.00 9.58 -15.60
CA THR A 40 -19.61 9.44 -14.20
C THR A 40 -18.93 8.09 -14.08
N ARG A 41 -17.60 8.07 -14.28
CA ARG A 41 -16.74 6.91 -14.01
C ARG A 41 -16.98 6.62 -12.54
N THR A 42 -17.76 5.58 -12.26
CA THR A 42 -18.03 5.15 -10.90
C THR A 42 -16.67 4.78 -10.35
N ARG A 43 -16.08 5.63 -9.48
CA ARG A 43 -14.82 5.28 -8.80
C ARG A 43 -15.07 3.91 -8.18
N LEU A 44 -14.39 2.88 -8.69
CA LEU A 44 -14.39 1.59 -8.06
C LEU A 44 -14.02 1.88 -6.61
N LYS A 45 -14.84 1.47 -5.64
CA LYS A 45 -14.46 1.61 -4.24
C LYS A 45 -13.06 1.01 -4.12
N PRO A 46 -12.07 1.75 -3.60
CA PRO A 46 -10.74 1.21 -3.47
C PRO A 46 -10.85 -0.06 -2.61
N VAL A 47 -9.96 -1.02 -2.83
CA VAL A 47 -9.91 -2.35 -2.19
C VAL A 47 -9.72 -2.28 -0.65
N CYS A 48 -9.75 -1.07 -0.11
CA CYS A 48 -9.82 -0.74 1.29
C CYS A 48 -10.93 -1.53 1.99
N ASP A 49 -10.55 -2.23 3.06
CA ASP A 49 -11.43 -2.82 4.08
C ASP A 49 -11.87 -4.27 3.84
N ILE A 50 -11.43 -4.90 2.74
CA ILE A 50 -11.89 -6.26 2.42
C ILE A 50 -10.81 -7.32 2.69
N PHE A 51 -9.52 -6.95 2.61
CA PHE A 51 -8.43 -7.92 2.67
C PHE A 51 -7.33 -7.52 3.67
N PRO A 52 -6.71 -8.51 4.35
CA PRO A 52 -5.49 -8.30 5.13
C PRO A 52 -4.41 -7.60 4.29
N GLY A 53 -3.72 -6.65 4.92
CA GLY A 53 -2.64 -5.89 4.31
C GLY A 53 -3.09 -4.62 3.60
N THR A 54 -4.33 -4.16 3.72
CA THR A 54 -4.73 -2.86 3.13
C THR A 54 -4.40 -1.70 4.04
N SER A 55 -4.07 -0.53 3.48
CA SER A 55 -3.99 0.76 4.19
C SER A 55 -4.63 1.87 3.37
N CYS A 56 -5.62 2.57 3.92
CA CYS A 56 -6.32 3.65 3.21
C CYS A 56 -6.71 4.80 4.12
N GLY A 57 -6.92 5.99 3.54
CA GLY A 57 -7.36 7.17 4.29
C GLY A 57 -6.38 7.57 5.40
N ASP A 58 -6.88 7.82 6.61
CA ASP A 58 -6.18 8.52 7.69
C ASP A 58 -5.39 7.65 8.69
N PRO A 59 -4.25 7.10 8.25
CA PRO A 59 -4.23 5.81 7.58
C PRO A 59 -4.76 4.68 8.47
N ARG A 60 -5.73 3.97 7.91
CA ARG A 60 -6.35 2.79 8.49
C ARG A 60 -5.80 1.54 7.85
N PHE A 61 -5.22 0.66 8.65
CA PHE A 61 -4.64 -0.62 8.27
C PHE A 61 -5.57 -1.79 8.58
N THR A 62 -5.51 -2.84 7.77
CA THR A 62 -6.08 -4.16 8.11
C THR A 62 -4.93 -5.15 8.30
N GLY A 63 -4.78 -5.68 9.51
CA GLY A 63 -3.71 -6.61 9.87
C GLY A 63 -3.83 -7.98 9.22
N GLY A 64 -2.74 -8.75 9.27
CA GLY A 64 -2.69 -10.18 8.92
C GLY A 64 -3.63 -11.05 9.76
N ASP A 65 -3.98 -10.57 10.96
CA ASP A 65 -4.96 -11.16 11.87
C ASP A 65 -6.42 -10.81 11.51
N GLY A 66 -6.63 -10.03 10.43
CA GLY A 66 -7.94 -9.61 9.94
C GLY A 66 -8.54 -8.41 10.69
N ASN A 67 -7.86 -7.90 11.72
CA ASN A 67 -8.36 -6.74 12.48
C ASN A 67 -7.98 -5.43 11.81
N THR A 68 -8.93 -4.50 11.77
CA THR A 68 -8.68 -3.14 11.26
C THR A 68 -8.32 -2.19 12.39
N PHE A 69 -7.30 -1.35 12.18
CA PHE A 69 -6.82 -0.38 13.15
C PHE A 69 -6.26 0.88 12.48
N TYR A 70 -6.15 1.94 13.27
CA TYR A 70 -5.53 3.19 12.86
C TYR A 70 -4.11 3.28 13.38
N PHE A 71 -3.20 3.79 12.56
CA PHE A 71 -1.87 4.17 12.99
C PHE A 71 -1.60 5.60 12.53
N HIS A 72 -1.71 6.56 13.43
CA HIS A 72 -1.64 7.97 13.07
C HIS A 72 -0.22 8.46 12.77
N GLY A 73 0.83 7.78 13.25
CA GLY A 73 2.20 8.27 13.07
C GLY A 73 2.35 9.75 13.44
N LYS A 74 3.10 10.48 12.62
CA LYS A 74 3.22 11.95 12.64
C LYS A 74 3.51 12.47 11.24
N LYS A 75 3.14 13.72 10.98
CA LYS A 75 3.47 14.43 9.75
C LYS A 75 5.00 14.56 9.57
N ASP A 76 5.43 14.45 8.33
CA ASP A 76 6.80 14.60 7.82
C ASP A 76 7.78 13.65 8.52
N GLN A 77 7.33 12.42 8.80
CA GLN A 77 8.12 11.37 9.44
C GLN A 77 7.93 10.03 8.74
N ASP A 78 8.96 9.20 8.83
CA ASP A 78 8.98 7.85 8.27
C ASP A 78 8.76 6.80 9.37
N PHE A 79 7.91 5.82 9.07
CA PHE A 79 7.59 4.74 10.01
C PHE A 79 7.75 3.37 9.37
N CYS A 80 8.30 2.44 10.14
CA CYS A 80 8.45 1.03 9.79
C CYS A 80 7.11 0.30 9.83
N ILE A 81 6.61 -0.03 8.65
CA ILE A 81 5.35 -0.73 8.45
C ILE A 81 5.56 -2.23 8.54
N VAL A 82 6.61 -2.75 7.90
CA VAL A 82 7.01 -4.15 7.96
C VAL A 82 8.53 -4.22 8.05
N SER A 83 9.05 -5.05 8.94
CA SER A 83 10.45 -5.46 8.93
C SER A 83 10.57 -6.94 9.19
N ASP A 84 11.24 -7.62 8.29
CA ASP A 84 11.62 -9.03 8.35
C ASP A 84 13.08 -9.18 7.91
N ALA A 85 13.64 -10.39 7.93
CA ALA A 85 15.05 -10.65 7.62
C ALA A 85 15.49 -10.08 6.26
N ASP A 86 14.69 -10.26 5.21
CA ASP A 86 15.05 -9.91 3.82
C ASP A 86 14.10 -8.86 3.21
N LEU A 87 13.20 -8.28 4.01
CA LEU A 87 12.22 -7.27 3.58
C LEU A 87 12.03 -6.20 4.65
N HIS A 88 12.23 -4.94 4.29
CA HIS A 88 11.93 -3.78 5.11
C HIS A 88 11.07 -2.79 4.33
N VAL A 89 9.95 -2.36 4.90
CA VAL A 89 9.02 -1.41 4.31
C VAL A 89 8.80 -0.27 5.30
N ASN A 90 9.21 0.92 4.90
CA ASN A 90 8.81 2.15 5.56
C ASN A 90 7.76 2.89 4.75
N ALA A 91 7.00 3.73 5.43
CA ALA A 91 6.08 4.66 4.83
C ALA A 91 6.38 6.08 5.30
N HIS A 92 6.36 7.03 4.35
CA HIS A 92 6.43 8.46 4.62
C HIS A 92 5.03 9.01 4.90
N PHE A 93 4.87 9.67 6.04
CA PHE A 93 3.61 10.23 6.48
C PHE A 93 3.57 11.73 6.19
N ILE A 94 2.56 12.17 5.46
CA ILE A 94 2.18 13.58 5.36
C ILE A 94 1.03 13.85 6.31
N GLY A 95 0.71 15.12 6.53
CA GLY A 95 -0.42 15.46 7.38
C GLY A 95 -0.87 16.90 7.33
N ASN A 96 -2.00 17.11 8.00
CA ASN A 96 -2.58 18.41 8.21
C ASN A 96 -3.04 18.58 9.66
N HIS A 97 -3.14 19.83 10.09
CA HIS A 97 -3.52 20.19 11.45
C HIS A 97 -4.76 21.08 11.42
N ASN A 98 -5.77 20.69 12.20
CA ASN A 98 -6.91 21.56 12.47
C ASN A 98 -6.82 22.07 13.92
N PRO A 99 -6.56 23.37 14.15
CA PRO A 99 -6.46 23.94 15.50
C PRO A 99 -7.72 23.79 16.36
N ALA A 100 -8.87 23.56 15.74
CA ALA A 100 -10.12 23.32 16.46
C ALA A 100 -10.25 21.88 16.98
N LEU A 101 -9.34 20.98 16.59
CA LEU A 101 -9.33 19.57 16.98
C LEU A 101 -8.01 19.24 17.71
N ASN A 102 -8.10 18.40 18.73
CA ASN A 102 -6.94 17.97 19.51
C ASN A 102 -6.17 16.81 18.84
N ARG A 103 -6.22 16.68 17.51
CA ARG A 103 -5.50 15.64 16.78
C ARG A 103 -4.97 16.15 15.45
N ASP A 104 -3.82 15.61 15.06
CA ASP A 104 -3.30 15.73 13.71
C ASP A 104 -3.92 14.65 12.83
N PHE A 105 -4.03 14.96 11.54
CA PHE A 105 -4.45 14.02 10.52
C PHE A 105 -3.26 13.70 9.65
N THR A 106 -3.09 12.43 9.33
CA THR A 106 -1.96 11.96 8.55
C THR A 106 -2.40 10.98 7.48
N TRP A 107 -1.59 10.84 6.45
CA TRP A 107 -1.78 9.92 5.34
C TRP A 107 -0.42 9.40 4.86
N VAL A 108 -0.41 8.23 4.23
CA VAL A 108 0.82 7.69 3.62
C VAL A 108 1.02 8.30 2.24
N GLN A 109 2.13 9.00 2.02
CA GLN A 109 2.45 9.60 0.72
C GLN A 109 3.38 8.73 -0.13
N ALA A 110 4.28 8.00 0.52
CA ALA A 110 5.28 7.21 -0.15
C ALA A 110 5.65 5.96 0.65
N LEU A 111 6.16 4.96 -0.06
CA LEU A 111 6.75 3.75 0.46
C LEU A 111 8.22 3.67 0.04
N GLY A 112 9.06 3.28 1.00
CA GLY A 112 10.42 2.81 0.75
C GLY A 112 10.47 1.33 1.06
N VAL A 113 10.77 0.52 0.05
CA VAL A 113 10.92 -0.93 0.19
C VAL A 113 12.39 -1.27 -0.02
N THR A 114 13.02 -1.81 1.02
CA THR A 114 14.39 -2.31 0.98
C THR A 114 14.37 -3.83 1.08
N PHE A 115 15.01 -4.53 0.16
CA PHE A 115 14.92 -5.99 0.08
C PHE A 115 16.18 -6.64 -0.52
N GLY A 116 16.34 -7.93 -0.23
CA GLY A 116 17.45 -8.74 -0.70
C GLY A 116 18.79 -8.42 -0.04
N ASP A 117 19.78 -9.28 -0.30
CA ASP A 117 21.12 -9.17 0.28
C ASP A 117 21.88 -7.92 -0.22
N ASP A 118 21.60 -7.48 -1.44
CA ASP A 118 22.20 -6.30 -2.07
C ASP A 118 21.54 -4.98 -1.63
N ASN A 119 20.54 -5.01 -0.73
CA ASN A 119 19.79 -3.85 -0.24
C ASN A 119 19.16 -3.01 -1.35
N HIS A 120 18.54 -3.67 -2.33
CA HIS A 120 17.80 -3.01 -3.39
C HIS A 120 16.73 -2.08 -2.81
N ARG A 121 16.52 -0.92 -3.45
CA ARG A 121 15.62 0.14 -2.98
C ARG A 121 14.55 0.41 -4.02
N LEU A 122 13.31 0.17 -3.65
CA LEU A 122 12.15 0.50 -4.44
C LEU A 122 11.37 1.63 -3.76
N TYR A 123 11.18 2.73 -4.49
CA TYR A 123 10.30 3.82 -4.11
C TYR A 123 8.96 3.67 -4.82
N VAL A 124 7.85 3.88 -4.09
CA VAL A 124 6.53 4.09 -4.68
C VAL A 124 5.87 5.25 -3.96
N GLY A 125 5.56 6.35 -4.63
CA GLY A 125 5.05 7.54 -3.95
C GLY A 125 4.28 8.48 -4.85
N ALA A 126 3.53 9.38 -4.19
CA ALA A 126 2.93 10.53 -4.85
C ALA A 126 3.76 11.79 -4.56
N PRO A 127 4.41 12.41 -5.56
CA PRO A 127 5.27 13.57 -5.35
C PRO A 127 4.53 14.70 -4.64
N ALA A 128 5.27 15.48 -3.85
CA ALA A 128 4.74 16.69 -3.26
C ALA A 128 4.35 17.69 -4.36
N GLY A 129 3.06 17.96 -4.48
CA GLY A 129 2.51 18.88 -5.47
C GLY A 129 1.00 18.94 -5.36
N PRO A 130 0.35 20.03 -5.82
CA PRO A 130 -1.09 20.10 -5.81
C PRO A 130 -1.67 19.06 -6.77
N TRP A 131 -2.67 18.30 -6.33
CA TRP A 131 -3.56 17.60 -7.25
C TRP A 131 -4.19 18.60 -8.21
N ARG A 132 -3.87 18.47 -9.51
CA ARG A 132 -4.38 19.35 -10.57
C ARG A 132 -5.55 18.72 -11.32
N ASP A 133 -5.33 17.51 -11.81
CA ASP A 133 -6.30 16.77 -12.61
C ASP A 133 -6.23 15.26 -12.28
N GLU A 134 -7.37 14.58 -12.38
CA GLU A 134 -7.47 13.12 -12.29
C GLU A 134 -6.94 12.39 -13.54
N GLU A 135 -6.73 13.10 -14.65
CA GLU A 135 -6.07 12.60 -15.86
C GLU A 135 -4.54 12.75 -15.84
N GLU A 136 -3.98 13.51 -14.89
CA GLU A 136 -2.54 13.57 -14.66
C GLU A 136 -2.08 12.37 -13.81
N ASP A 137 -0.87 11.88 -14.09
CA ASP A 137 -0.28 10.78 -13.35
C ASP A 137 0.51 11.29 -12.15
N HIS A 138 0.01 11.01 -10.95
CA HIS A 138 0.57 11.45 -9.68
C HIS A 138 1.36 10.35 -8.97
N ILE A 139 1.54 9.18 -9.58
CA ILE A 139 2.34 8.10 -8.99
C ILE A 139 3.72 8.03 -9.64
N GLN A 140 4.74 7.88 -8.80
CA GLN A 140 6.12 7.70 -9.23
C GLN A 140 6.68 6.42 -8.64
N VAL A 141 7.44 5.70 -9.46
CA VAL A 141 8.16 4.49 -9.05
C VAL A 141 9.62 4.65 -9.45
N THR A 142 10.53 4.39 -8.52
CA THR A 142 11.97 4.30 -8.81
C THR A 142 12.53 3.02 -8.24
N PHE A 143 13.54 2.47 -8.92
CA PHE A 143 14.24 1.27 -8.52
C PHE A 143 15.74 1.55 -8.52
N ASP A 144 16.39 1.37 -7.37
CA ASP A 144 17.79 1.71 -7.11
C ASP A 144 18.17 3.15 -7.50
N GLY A 145 17.23 4.08 -7.32
CA GLY A 145 17.40 5.50 -7.65
C GLY A 145 17.07 5.85 -9.10
N GLU A 146 16.87 4.87 -9.97
CA GLU A 146 16.51 5.08 -11.37
C GLU A 146 14.99 5.07 -11.58
N PRO A 147 14.42 5.99 -12.38
CA PRO A 147 13.00 5.97 -12.71
C PRO A 147 12.57 4.66 -13.39
N VAL A 148 11.44 4.10 -12.94
CA VAL A 148 10.78 2.99 -13.63
C VAL A 148 9.77 3.57 -14.62
N ASP A 149 10.13 3.55 -15.90
CA ASP A 149 9.26 4.02 -16.98
C ASP A 149 8.32 2.89 -17.43
N VAL A 150 7.02 3.13 -17.32
CA VAL A 150 5.95 2.23 -17.75
C VAL A 150 4.95 3.04 -18.54
N ASP A 151 4.69 2.64 -19.79
CA ASP A 151 3.72 3.29 -20.66
C ASP A 151 2.40 3.54 -19.93
N ALA A 152 1.80 4.72 -20.12
CA ALA A 152 0.55 5.15 -19.48
C ALA A 152 -0.69 4.44 -20.09
N VAL A 153 -0.64 3.10 -20.16
CA VAL A 153 -1.67 2.23 -20.70
C VAL A 153 -1.93 1.12 -19.70
N LYS A 154 -3.20 0.80 -19.50
CA LYS A 154 -3.60 -0.30 -18.60
C LYS A 154 -2.94 -1.61 -19.02
N ASN A 155 -2.40 -2.33 -18.04
CA ASN A 155 -1.63 -3.58 -18.15
C ASN A 155 -0.26 -3.43 -18.83
N ALA A 156 0.21 -2.20 -19.11
CA ALA A 156 1.61 -2.00 -19.45
C ALA A 156 2.49 -2.47 -18.28
N ARG A 157 3.58 -3.16 -18.60
CA ARG A 157 4.42 -3.82 -17.60
C ARG A 157 5.89 -3.56 -17.88
N TRP A 158 6.57 -3.11 -16.84
CA TRP A 158 8.02 -3.08 -16.75
C TRP A 158 8.51 -4.25 -15.92
N ALA A 159 9.66 -4.81 -16.29
CA ALA A 159 10.32 -5.86 -15.54
C ALA A 159 11.80 -5.50 -15.36
N SER A 160 12.32 -5.72 -14.16
CA SER A 160 13.73 -5.43 -13.86
C SER A 160 14.63 -6.39 -14.62
N LYS A 161 15.72 -5.85 -15.17
CA LYS A 161 16.81 -6.65 -15.74
C LYS A 161 17.81 -7.10 -14.69
N ALA A 162 17.92 -6.36 -13.59
CA ALA A 162 18.87 -6.62 -12.51
C ALA A 162 18.32 -7.63 -11.48
N VAL A 163 17.02 -7.56 -11.20
CA VAL A 163 16.35 -8.41 -10.21
C VAL A 163 15.28 -9.25 -10.90
N PRO A 164 15.54 -10.54 -11.16
CA PRO A 164 14.54 -11.45 -11.69
C PRO A 164 13.30 -11.50 -10.78
N GLY A 165 12.11 -11.44 -11.39
CA GLY A 165 10.85 -11.48 -10.67
C GLY A 165 10.36 -10.13 -10.13
N LEU A 166 11.16 -9.05 -10.20
CA LEU A 166 10.69 -7.70 -9.91
C LEU A 166 9.98 -7.11 -11.13
N SER A 167 8.76 -6.61 -10.95
CA SER A 167 8.01 -5.95 -12.01
C SER A 167 7.04 -4.89 -11.50
N VAL A 168 6.70 -3.96 -12.38
CA VAL A 168 5.72 -2.90 -12.15
C VAL A 168 4.70 -2.94 -13.28
N THR A 169 3.43 -3.05 -12.93
CA THR A 169 2.31 -3.11 -13.87
C THR A 169 1.35 -1.96 -13.63
N ARG A 170 0.95 -1.27 -14.69
CA ARG A 170 -0.11 -0.25 -14.66
C ARG A 170 -1.48 -0.92 -14.53
N MET A 171 -2.24 -0.56 -13.52
CA MET A 171 -3.57 -1.15 -13.28
C MET A 171 -4.71 -0.31 -13.88
N ASP A 172 -4.43 0.97 -14.14
CA ASP A 172 -5.24 1.90 -14.93
C ASP A 172 -4.31 2.77 -15.78
N THR A 173 -4.85 3.73 -16.52
CA THR A 173 -4.06 4.63 -17.37
C THR A 173 -3.20 5.61 -16.57
N VAL A 174 -3.62 5.94 -15.34
CA VAL A 174 -2.91 6.86 -14.42
C VAL A 174 -3.12 6.42 -12.97
N ASN A 175 -2.25 6.88 -12.07
CA ASN A 175 -2.37 6.84 -10.61
C ASN A 175 -2.35 5.46 -9.92
N THR A 176 -2.61 4.36 -10.64
CA THR A 176 -2.67 3.02 -10.05
C THR A 176 -1.62 2.08 -10.63
N VAL A 177 -0.76 1.54 -9.78
CA VAL A 177 0.25 0.54 -10.13
C VAL A 177 0.18 -0.68 -9.20
N MET A 178 0.67 -1.80 -9.70
CA MET A 178 1.00 -3.00 -8.93
C MET A 178 2.49 -3.25 -9.05
N VAL A 179 3.19 -3.34 -7.93
CA VAL A 179 4.62 -3.69 -7.87
C VAL A 179 4.76 -5.07 -7.25
N GLU A 180 5.45 -5.97 -7.93
CA GLU A 180 5.55 -7.37 -7.53
C GLU A 180 7.01 -7.81 -7.53
N LEU A 181 7.39 -8.54 -6.48
CA LEU A 181 8.61 -9.32 -6.43
C LEU A 181 8.22 -10.78 -6.19
N ASP A 182 8.47 -11.63 -7.18
CA ASP A 182 8.07 -13.04 -7.17
C ASP A 182 8.43 -13.75 -5.86
N GLY A 183 7.43 -14.34 -5.21
CA GLY A 183 7.61 -15.09 -3.97
C GLY A 183 7.86 -14.25 -2.71
N VAL A 184 7.91 -12.91 -2.82
CA VAL A 184 8.16 -12.01 -1.68
C VAL A 184 6.98 -11.08 -1.40
N PHE A 185 6.55 -10.27 -2.36
CA PHE A 185 5.41 -9.37 -2.17
C PHE A 185 4.68 -9.00 -3.47
N ALA A 186 3.44 -8.57 -3.32
CA ALA A 186 2.72 -7.74 -4.28
C ALA A 186 2.17 -6.51 -3.54
N ILE A 187 2.42 -5.32 -4.09
CA ILE A 187 2.00 -4.03 -3.52
C ILE A 187 1.19 -3.29 -4.57
N SER A 188 -0.10 -3.13 -4.32
CA SER A 188 -0.95 -2.20 -5.08
C SER A 188 -0.85 -0.82 -4.43
N ALA A 189 -0.60 0.19 -5.25
CA ALA A 189 -0.59 1.59 -4.83
C ALA A 189 -1.46 2.43 -5.76
N ASN A 190 -2.32 3.25 -5.16
CA ASN A 190 -3.24 4.12 -5.86
C ASN A 190 -3.14 5.55 -5.30
N ALA A 191 -2.67 6.49 -6.12
CA ALA A 191 -2.60 7.90 -5.75
C ALA A 191 -4.00 8.53 -5.74
N VAL A 192 -4.38 9.11 -4.60
CA VAL A 192 -5.71 9.71 -4.38
C VAL A 192 -5.57 11.09 -3.70
N PRO A 193 -6.38 12.08 -4.11
CA PRO A 193 -6.38 13.38 -3.46
C PRO A 193 -7.20 13.37 -2.17
N ILE A 194 -6.84 14.26 -1.25
CA ILE A 194 -7.78 14.70 -0.21
C ILE A 194 -8.69 15.77 -0.82
N THR A 195 -9.98 15.47 -0.95
CA THR A 195 -10.92 16.41 -1.59
C THR A 195 -11.46 17.43 -0.59
N ASP A 196 -11.95 18.58 -1.08
CA ASP A 196 -12.65 19.57 -0.26
C ASP A 196 -13.91 18.99 0.39
N ARG A 197 -14.50 17.94 -0.22
CA ARG A 197 -15.62 17.21 0.37
C ARG A 197 -15.16 16.42 1.60
N ASP A 198 -14.02 15.75 1.53
CA ASP A 198 -13.46 15.00 2.64
C ASP A 198 -13.11 15.96 3.78
N ASP A 199 -12.45 17.08 3.48
CA ASP A 199 -12.17 18.11 4.47
C ASP A 199 -13.45 18.69 5.09
N ARG A 200 -14.50 18.96 4.31
CA ARG A 200 -15.77 19.46 4.86
C ARG A 200 -16.40 18.49 5.87
N ILE A 201 -16.28 17.17 5.62
CA ILE A 201 -16.86 16.12 6.47
C ILE A 201 -16.00 15.87 7.70
N HIS A 202 -14.69 15.74 7.52
CA HIS A 202 -13.76 15.29 8.55
C HIS A 202 -13.03 16.43 9.27
N LYS A 203 -13.12 17.65 8.74
CA LYS A 203 -12.48 18.87 9.24
C LYS A 203 -10.97 18.71 9.35
N TYR A 204 -10.33 18.30 8.25
CA TYR A 204 -8.88 18.10 8.20
C TYR A 204 -8.08 19.41 8.33
N GLY A 205 -8.72 20.56 8.10
CA GLY A 205 -8.07 21.87 8.13
C GLY A 205 -7.39 22.19 6.80
N LYS A 206 -7.85 21.61 5.68
CA LYS A 206 -7.27 21.81 4.34
C LYS A 206 -7.32 23.30 3.96
N THR A 207 -6.18 23.88 3.63
CA THR A 207 -6.09 25.20 3.00
C THR A 207 -5.91 25.06 1.49
N GLY A 208 -6.09 26.13 0.73
CA GLY A 208 -6.04 26.10 -0.74
C GLY A 208 -4.74 25.59 -1.35
N GLY A 209 -3.63 25.58 -0.59
CA GLY A 209 -2.34 25.02 -1.01
C GLY A 209 -2.12 23.54 -0.62
N ASP A 210 -2.99 22.98 0.22
CA ASP A 210 -2.83 21.64 0.82
C ASP A 210 -3.53 20.56 0.00
N SER A 211 -3.45 20.60 -1.35
CA SER A 211 -3.88 19.45 -2.16
C SER A 211 -2.89 18.30 -1.98
N LEU A 212 -2.99 17.64 -0.83
CA LEU A 212 -2.21 16.49 -0.44
C LEU A 212 -2.71 15.28 -1.25
N VAL A 213 -1.77 14.65 -1.95
CA VAL A 213 -1.97 13.36 -2.59
C VAL A 213 -1.39 12.30 -1.68
N HIS A 214 -2.17 11.26 -1.43
CA HIS A 214 -1.77 10.12 -0.62
C HIS A 214 -2.01 8.82 -1.37
N LEU A 215 -1.54 7.71 -0.78
CA LEU A 215 -1.68 6.38 -1.34
C LEU A 215 -2.73 5.59 -0.58
N ASP A 216 -3.68 5.04 -1.33
CA ASP A 216 -4.38 3.84 -0.92
C ASP A 216 -3.53 2.62 -1.32
N LEU A 217 -3.27 1.75 -0.36
CA LEU A 217 -2.29 0.67 -0.45
C LEU A 217 -2.93 -0.69 -0.21
N GLY A 218 -2.44 -1.69 -0.94
CA GLY A 218 -2.74 -3.10 -0.71
C GLY A 218 -1.45 -3.90 -0.70
N PHE A 219 -1.10 -4.48 0.45
CA PHE A 219 0.06 -5.34 0.64
C PHE A 219 -0.34 -6.80 0.64
N GLN A 220 0.35 -7.60 -0.17
CA GLN A 220 0.31 -9.05 -0.09
C GLN A 220 1.72 -9.56 0.10
N PHE A 221 2.04 -9.95 1.33
CA PHE A 221 3.34 -10.54 1.64
C PHE A 221 3.32 -12.06 1.43
N ARG A 222 4.45 -12.58 0.99
CA ARG A 222 4.73 -14.00 0.80
C ARG A 222 5.97 -14.33 1.62
N ASN A 223 5.98 -15.51 2.23
CA ASN A 223 7.13 -16.05 2.93
C ASN A 223 7.71 -15.16 4.06
N LEU A 224 6.87 -14.39 4.77
CA LEU A 224 7.30 -13.72 6.01
C LEU A 224 7.73 -14.74 7.05
N THR A 225 8.81 -14.46 7.77
CA THR A 225 9.28 -15.28 8.88
C THR A 225 8.40 -15.06 10.11
N LYS A 226 8.56 -15.94 11.10
CA LYS A 226 7.91 -15.78 12.41
C LYS A 226 8.40 -14.57 13.22
N ASP A 227 9.54 -14.00 12.84
CA ASP A 227 10.20 -12.92 13.56
C ASP A 227 9.79 -11.53 13.04
N VAL A 228 9.00 -11.46 11.95
CA VAL A 228 8.49 -10.23 11.35
C VAL A 228 7.88 -9.28 12.37
N ASP A 229 8.18 -7.99 12.23
CA ASP A 229 7.70 -6.92 13.11
C ASP A 229 7.36 -5.67 12.29
N GLY A 230 7.04 -4.56 12.98
CA GLY A 230 6.56 -3.33 12.36
C GLY A 230 5.08 -3.07 12.68
N VAL A 231 4.56 -1.92 12.25
CA VAL A 231 3.16 -1.53 12.48
C VAL A 231 2.22 -2.63 11.97
N LEU A 232 2.34 -2.96 10.69
CA LEU A 232 1.56 -3.99 10.04
C LEU A 232 2.20 -5.38 10.21
N GLY A 233 3.52 -5.47 10.08
CA GLY A 233 4.24 -6.76 10.03
C GLY A 233 4.01 -7.64 11.26
N GLN A 234 3.97 -7.07 12.46
CA GLN A 234 3.73 -7.85 13.69
C GLN A 234 2.42 -8.64 13.69
N THR A 235 1.41 -8.17 12.94
CA THR A 235 0.08 -8.80 12.86
C THR A 235 0.07 -10.06 12.00
N TYR A 236 1.14 -10.30 11.23
CA TYR A 236 1.33 -11.50 10.43
C TYR A 236 2.05 -12.62 11.20
N ARG A 237 2.53 -12.37 12.42
CA ARG A 237 3.24 -13.38 13.20
C ARG A 237 2.30 -14.52 13.63
N PRO A 238 2.75 -15.78 13.53
CA PRO A 238 2.03 -16.91 14.11
C PRO A 238 1.78 -16.70 15.60
N GLY A 239 0.52 -16.84 16.03
CA GLY A 239 0.14 -16.66 17.44
C GLY A 239 0.14 -15.20 17.92
N TYR A 240 0.21 -14.22 17.02
CA TYR A 240 0.01 -12.82 17.39
C TYR A 240 -1.34 -12.63 18.10
N VAL A 241 -1.28 -12.05 19.29
CA VAL A 241 -2.47 -11.65 20.06
C VAL A 241 -2.58 -10.14 19.97
N SER A 242 -3.63 -9.68 19.29
CA SER A 242 -3.91 -8.26 19.15
C SER A 242 -4.09 -7.60 20.52
N ARG A 243 -3.37 -6.51 20.74
CA ARG A 243 -3.53 -5.63 21.91
C ARG A 243 -4.45 -4.43 21.62
N LEU A 244 -5.08 -4.43 20.45
CA LEU A 244 -6.04 -3.40 20.08
C LEU A 244 -7.29 -3.55 20.93
N ASP A 245 -7.88 -2.43 21.32
CA ASP A 245 -9.25 -2.43 21.83
C ASP A 245 -10.20 -2.61 20.64
N ILE A 246 -10.46 -3.86 20.26
CA ILE A 246 -11.32 -4.21 19.11
C ILE A 246 -12.79 -3.79 19.36
N GLY A 247 -13.18 -3.52 20.61
CA GLY A 247 -14.49 -2.97 20.93
C GLY A 247 -14.62 -1.47 20.64
N ALA A 248 -13.50 -0.76 20.48
CA ALA A 248 -13.51 0.65 20.14
C ALA A 248 -13.96 0.89 18.70
N LYS A 249 -14.67 1.99 18.47
CA LYS A 249 -15.08 2.41 17.11
C LYS A 249 -13.88 2.66 16.19
N MET A 250 -12.75 3.11 16.76
CA MET A 250 -11.50 3.36 16.05
C MET A 250 -10.36 2.77 16.88
N PRO A 251 -10.05 1.47 16.75
CA PRO A 251 -8.93 0.86 17.44
C PRO A 251 -7.62 1.50 16.94
N VAL A 252 -6.78 1.98 17.84
CA VAL A 252 -5.52 2.65 17.49
C VAL A 252 -4.33 1.78 17.90
N MET A 253 -3.42 1.58 16.96
CA MET A 253 -2.13 0.97 17.24
C MET A 253 -1.17 2.01 17.81
N GLY A 254 -0.95 1.93 19.13
CA GLY A 254 -0.05 2.83 19.83
C GLY A 254 1.43 2.52 19.66
N GLY A 255 2.26 3.38 20.26
CA GLY A 255 3.71 3.19 20.34
C GLY A 255 4.48 3.69 19.11
N ALA A 256 3.97 4.70 18.40
CA ALA A 256 4.64 5.31 17.24
C ALA A 256 6.17 5.51 17.38
N PRO A 257 6.72 5.95 18.54
CA PRO A 257 8.17 6.09 18.69
C PRO A 257 9.00 4.81 18.42
N LYS A 258 8.44 3.61 18.62
CA LYS A 258 9.16 2.35 18.34
C LYS A 258 9.28 2.02 16.86
N TYR A 259 8.41 2.63 16.04
CA TYR A 259 8.36 2.42 14.59
C TYR A 259 9.04 3.55 13.83
N LEU A 260 9.48 4.61 14.50
CA LEU A 260 10.14 5.73 13.85
C LEU A 260 11.42 5.24 13.15
N SER A 261 11.58 5.65 11.90
CA SER A 261 12.76 5.43 11.08
C SER A 261 13.44 6.78 10.81
N ALA A 262 14.77 6.80 10.70
CA ALA A 262 15.48 8.05 10.37
C ALA A 262 15.25 8.51 8.92
N GLY A 263 14.74 7.62 8.06
CA GLY A 263 14.46 7.95 6.66
C GLY A 263 13.70 6.84 5.95
N LEU A 264 13.17 7.16 4.78
CA LEU A 264 12.35 6.26 3.98
C LEU A 264 13.05 4.92 3.64
N PHE A 265 14.37 4.94 3.43
CA PHE A 265 15.17 3.72 3.18
C PHE A 265 16.07 3.30 4.35
N SER A 266 15.95 3.95 5.51
CA SER A 266 16.66 3.54 6.71
C SER A 266 16.00 2.31 7.32
N THR A 267 16.78 1.38 7.86
CA THR A 267 16.29 0.14 8.47
C THR A 267 16.53 0.11 9.98
N ASP A 268 16.52 1.29 10.60
CA ASP A 268 17.02 1.56 11.95
C ASP A 268 15.93 1.71 13.02
N CYS A 269 14.67 1.42 12.68
CA CYS A 269 13.59 1.45 13.66
C CYS A 269 13.85 0.45 14.79
N ALA A 270 13.33 0.74 15.99
CA ALA A 270 13.61 -0.06 17.19
C ALA A 270 13.12 -1.52 17.10
N VAL A 271 12.20 -1.81 16.18
CA VAL A 271 11.65 -3.15 15.94
C VAL A 271 12.24 -3.82 14.71
N SER A 272 13.28 -3.23 14.09
CA SER A 272 13.87 -3.75 12.86
C SER A 272 14.35 -5.20 13.03
N ARG A 273 14.04 -6.00 12.00
CA ARG A 273 14.45 -7.39 11.83
C ARG A 273 15.28 -7.57 10.57
N PHE A 274 15.49 -6.49 9.82
CA PHE A 274 16.20 -6.53 8.56
C PHE A 274 17.67 -6.91 8.79
N HIS A 275 18.15 -7.90 8.03
CA HIS A 275 19.45 -8.56 8.21
C HIS A 275 19.69 -9.24 9.57
N HIS A 276 18.69 -9.26 10.47
CA HIS A 276 18.71 -10.10 11.65
C HIS A 276 18.27 -11.51 11.25
N ARG A 277 19.17 -12.24 10.58
CA ARG A 277 18.99 -13.68 10.41
C ARG A 277 19.00 -14.29 11.80
N SER A 278 17.88 -14.84 12.24
CA SER A 278 17.74 -15.54 13.52
C SER A 278 18.70 -16.73 13.55
N GLY A 279 19.94 -16.46 13.95
CA GLY A 279 21.01 -17.44 14.09
C GLY A 279 20.67 -18.38 15.21
N GLY A 280 20.33 -19.62 14.87
CA GLY A 280 20.58 -20.74 15.75
C GLY A 280 22.08 -20.82 16.03
N GLY A 281 22.50 -20.31 17.19
CA GLY A 281 23.76 -20.66 17.84
C GLY A 281 24.90 -19.64 17.75
N GLY A 282 25.30 -19.13 18.92
CA GLY A 282 26.72 -18.96 19.25
C GLY A 282 27.35 -17.57 19.08
N GLY A 283 27.34 -16.79 20.17
CA GLY A 283 28.44 -15.94 20.68
C GLY A 283 29.30 -15.12 19.71
N GLY A 284 29.26 -13.80 19.88
CA GLY A 284 30.33 -12.92 19.39
C GLY A 284 29.97 -11.45 19.52
N ALA A 285 30.40 -10.82 20.62
CA ALA A 285 30.41 -9.38 20.75
C ALA A 285 31.28 -8.76 19.64
N GLY A 286 30.72 -7.84 18.87
CA GLY A 286 31.43 -7.04 17.86
C GLY A 286 31.02 -5.59 17.99
N ALA A 287 31.94 -4.78 18.52
CA ALA A 287 31.76 -3.37 18.82
C ALA A 287 31.41 -2.54 17.56
N GLY A 288 30.48 -1.61 17.74
CA GLY A 288 30.11 -0.63 16.72
C GLY A 288 31.28 0.29 16.39
N VAL A 289 31.60 0.38 15.10
CA VAL A 289 32.42 1.47 14.56
C VAL A 289 31.46 2.52 14.02
N VAL A 290 31.38 3.63 14.75
CA VAL A 290 30.76 4.87 14.28
C VAL A 290 31.72 5.50 13.28
N THR A 291 31.33 5.55 12.01
CA THR A 291 31.94 6.47 11.04
C THR A 291 30.92 7.52 10.66
N THR A 292 31.04 8.68 11.32
CA THR A 292 30.50 9.96 10.88
C THR A 292 31.09 10.34 9.52
N PHE A 293 30.25 10.73 8.57
CA PHE A 293 30.67 11.63 7.51
C PHE A 293 29.74 12.83 7.49
N ALA A 294 30.38 13.99 7.62
CA ALA A 294 29.81 15.32 7.57
C ALA A 294 29.86 15.86 6.13
N SER A 295 28.87 16.71 5.85
CA SER A 295 28.73 17.67 4.75
C SER A 295 28.38 17.11 3.37
#